data_AF-A0A7N2M605-F1
#
_entry.id   AF-A0A7N2M605-F1
#
_cell.length_a   1.000
_cell.length_b   1.000
_cell.length_c   1.000
_cell.angle_alpha   90.00
_cell.angle_beta   90.00
_cell.angle_gamma   90.00
#
_symmetry.space_group_name_H-M   'P 1'
#
loop_
_entity.id
_entity.type
_entity.pdbx_description
1 polymer ?
#
loop_
_entity_poly.entity_id
_entity_poly.type
_entity_poly.pdbx_seq_one_letter_code
_entity_poly.pdbx_strand_id
1 'polypeptide(L)'
;MDAQKLLFTVLCFFLLFLLSGEPVVQARLAHHHHHRLFNFRPSKLFVFGDSYADTGNNKKSEANSWKYPYGITFPGKPAGRYSDGRVLTDFLDH
;
A
#
# COMPACT_ATOMS: atom_id res chain seq x y z
N MET A 1 -34.00 14.91 28.73
CA MET A 1 -33.79 15.05 27.27
C MET A 1 -35.08 14.65 26.60
N ASP A 2 -35.62 15.49 25.71
CA ASP A 2 -36.93 15.24 25.08
C ASP A 2 -36.85 14.04 24.14
N ALA A 3 -37.86 13.16 24.16
CA ALA A 3 -37.88 11.93 23.36
C ALA A 3 -37.67 12.20 21.85
N GLN A 4 -38.14 13.34 21.37
CA GLN A 4 -37.94 13.78 19.99
C GLN A 4 -36.47 14.06 19.64
N LYS A 5 -35.68 14.60 20.58
CA LYS A 5 -34.24 14.83 20.40
C LYS A 5 -33.47 13.51 20.39
N LEU A 6 -33.88 12.55 21.20
CA LEU A 6 -33.30 11.21 21.24
C LEU A 6 -33.57 10.46 19.92
N LEU A 7 -34.81 10.48 19.44
CA LEU A 7 -35.20 9.87 18.16
C LEU A 7 -34.38 10.44 17.00
N PHE A 8 -34.27 11.77 16.94
CA PHE A 8 -33.49 12.44 15.90
C PHE A 8 -32.00 12.04 15.95
N THR A 9 -31.44 11.97 17.16
CA THR A 9 -30.03 11.57 17.35
C THR A 9 -29.79 10.14 16.86
N VAL A 10 -30.67 9.20 17.23
CA VAL A 10 -30.57 7.80 16.81
C VAL A 10 -30.69 7.65 15.28
N LEU A 11 -31.62 8.39 14.66
CA LEU A 11 -31.79 8.42 13.21
C LEU A 11 -30.55 8.93 12.48
N CYS A 12 -29.93 9.99 12.99
CA CYS A 12 -28.68 10.53 12.44
C CYS A 12 -27.53 9.52 12.53
N PHE A 13 -27.36 8.82 13.65
CA PHE A 13 -26.34 7.77 13.78
C PHE A 13 -26.59 6.61 12.83
N PHE A 14 -27.85 6.20 12.64
CA PHE A 14 -28.21 5.13 11.71
C PHE A 14 -27.92 5.51 10.25
N LEU A 15 -28.23 6.74 9.85
CA LEU A 15 -27.94 7.24 8.50
C LEU A 15 -26.43 7.34 8.23
N LEU A 16 -25.64 7.78 9.22
CA LEU A 16 -24.18 7.81 9.12
C LEU A 16 -23.60 6.40 8.96
N PHE A 17 -24.15 5.42 9.67
CA PHE A 17 -23.75 4.01 9.54
C PHE A 17 -24.09 3.41 8.16
N LEU A 18 -25.23 3.79 7.57
CA LEU A 18 -25.58 3.37 6.21
C LEU A 18 -24.70 4.02 5.14
N LEU A 19 -24.24 5.25 5.36
CA LEU A 19 -23.34 5.97 4.46
C LEU A 19 -21.88 5.54 4.59
N SER A 20 -21.47 5.00 5.74
CA SER A 20 -20.12 4.43 5.95
C SER A 20 -20.01 2.97 5.50
N GLY A 21 -20.91 2.50 4.64
CA GLY A 21 -20.80 1.19 4.02
C GLY A 21 -19.56 1.13 3.11
N GLU A 22 -18.42 0.78 3.69
CA GLU A 22 -17.20 0.52 2.93
C GLU A 22 -17.45 -0.57 1.89
N PRO A 23 -17.00 -0.42 0.63
CA PRO A 23 -17.02 -1.51 -0.32
C PRO A 23 -16.09 -2.60 0.22
N VAL A 24 -16.69 -3.70 0.68
CA VAL A 24 -16.01 -4.92 1.09
C VAL A 24 -14.98 -5.29 0.03
N VAL A 25 -13.70 -5.18 0.38
CA VAL A 25 -12.58 -5.62 -0.44
C VAL A 25 -12.81 -7.09 -0.77
N GLN A 26 -13.06 -7.37 -2.05
CA GLN A 26 -13.28 -8.73 -2.53
C GLN A 26 -11.97 -9.52 -2.45
N ALA A 27 -11.76 -10.20 -1.33
CA ALA A 27 -10.75 -11.25 -1.23
C ALA A 27 -11.17 -12.42 -2.13
N ARG A 28 -10.69 -12.45 -3.38
CA ARG A 28 -10.80 -13.64 -4.21
C ARG A 28 -9.82 -14.69 -3.69
N LEU A 29 -10.27 -15.51 -2.74
CA LEU A 29 -9.63 -16.77 -2.44
C LEU A 29 -9.93 -17.76 -3.57
N ALA A 30 -9.11 -17.74 -4.62
CA ALA A 30 -9.13 -18.78 -5.64
C ALA A 30 -8.40 -20.01 -5.11
N HIS A 31 -9.15 -20.91 -4.49
CA HIS A 31 -8.77 -22.30 -4.28
C HIS A 31 -8.59 -22.99 -5.64
N HIS A 32 -7.34 -23.14 -6.08
CA HIS A 32 -6.95 -24.16 -7.05
C HIS A 32 -5.72 -24.91 -6.53
N HIS A 33 -5.99 -25.88 -5.66
CA HIS A 33 -5.09 -27.00 -5.41
C HIS A 33 -5.23 -27.99 -6.58
N HIS A 34 -4.09 -28.48 -7.10
CA HIS A 34 -3.89 -29.64 -8.01
C HIS A 34 -3.04 -29.42 -9.30
N HIS A 35 -2.17 -28.40 -9.37
CA HIS A 35 -1.03 -28.35 -10.34
C HIS A 35 0.30 -27.88 -9.70
N ARG A 36 0.67 -28.48 -8.56
CA ARG A 36 1.31 -27.78 -7.43
C ARG A 36 2.84 -27.89 -7.23
N LEU A 37 3.66 -28.05 -8.28
CA LEU A 37 5.13 -28.00 -8.12
C LEU A 37 5.92 -27.20 -9.17
N PHE A 38 5.33 -26.82 -10.31
CA PHE A 38 6.01 -26.01 -11.34
C PHE A 38 5.38 -24.63 -11.61
N ASN A 39 4.26 -24.29 -10.96
CA ASN A 39 3.56 -23.01 -11.13
C ASN A 39 3.47 -22.21 -9.81
N PHE A 40 4.53 -22.21 -8.99
CA PHE A 40 4.59 -21.30 -7.85
C PHE A 40 4.88 -19.88 -8.33
N ARG A 41 3.81 -19.08 -8.49
CA ARG A 41 3.90 -17.63 -8.77
C ARG A 41 3.36 -16.88 -7.55
N PRO A 42 4.24 -16.39 -6.65
CA PRO A 42 3.78 -15.59 -5.54
C PRO A 42 3.07 -14.34 -6.06
N SER A 43 1.93 -13.99 -5.47
CA SER A 43 1.12 -12.85 -5.91
C SER A 43 1.57 -11.52 -5.33
N LYS A 44 2.47 -11.54 -4.35
CA LYS A 44 2.95 -10.36 -3.60
C LYS A 44 4.36 -10.61 -3.08
N LEU A 45 5.14 -9.53 -2.99
CA LEU A 45 6.45 -9.51 -2.36
C LEU A 45 6.39 -8.60 -1.12
N PHE A 46 6.77 -9.15 0.04
CA PHE A 46 6.98 -8.37 1.26
C PHE A 46 8.47 -8.21 1.47
N VAL A 47 8.94 -6.97 1.47
CA VAL A 47 10.35 -6.63 1.53
C VAL A 47 10.66 -5.99 2.88
N PHE A 48 11.62 -6.55 3.58
CA PHE A 48 12.21 -5.96 4.78
C PHE A 48 13.69 -5.70 4.51
N GLY A 49 14.23 -4.65 5.13
CA GLY A 49 15.64 -4.31 4.96
C GLY A 49 15.92 -2.86 5.35
N ASP A 50 17.03 -2.37 4.84
CA ASP A 50 17.51 -1.01 5.01
C ASP A 50 17.36 -0.22 3.69
N SER A 51 18.18 0.82 3.53
CA SER A 51 18.24 1.64 2.32
C SER A 51 18.37 0.87 1.01
N TYR A 52 19.00 -0.32 1.00
CA TYR A 52 19.17 -1.13 -0.21
C TYR A 52 17.87 -1.74 -0.74
N ALA A 53 16.85 -1.81 0.10
CA ALA A 53 15.53 -2.34 -0.23
C ALA A 53 14.44 -1.26 -0.27
N ASP A 54 14.75 -0.05 0.23
CA ASP A 54 13.81 1.05 0.38
C ASP A 54 13.43 1.68 -0.96
N THR A 55 12.13 1.71 -1.25
CA THR A 55 11.55 2.33 -2.44
C THR A 55 10.86 3.67 -2.15
N GLY A 56 11.08 4.26 -0.97
CA GLY A 56 10.59 5.58 -0.57
C GLY A 56 9.78 5.63 0.73
N ASN A 57 10.05 4.72 1.68
CA ASN A 57 9.38 4.65 2.98
C ASN A 57 9.76 5.82 3.90
N ASN A 58 10.97 6.37 3.76
CA ASN A 58 11.41 7.51 4.54
C ASN A 58 10.75 8.82 4.08
N LYS A 59 10.47 9.74 5.02
CA LYS A 59 9.85 11.03 4.69
C LYS A 59 10.77 11.89 3.83
N LYS A 60 10.16 12.62 2.88
CA LYS A 60 10.86 13.51 1.94
C LYS A 60 11.71 14.60 2.61
N SER A 61 11.28 15.10 3.77
CA SER A 61 11.99 16.13 4.54
C SER A 61 13.21 15.59 5.30
N GLU A 62 13.27 14.29 5.54
CA GLU A 62 14.24 13.67 6.46
C GLU A 62 15.32 12.89 5.69
N ALA A 63 14.97 12.23 4.59
CA ALA A 63 15.87 11.36 3.86
C ALA A 63 16.58 12.04 2.68
N ASN A 64 17.88 11.77 2.56
CA ASN A 64 18.71 12.24 1.44
C ASN A 64 18.34 11.58 0.10
N SER A 65 17.71 10.39 0.11
CA SER A 65 17.25 9.67 -1.09
C SER A 65 16.19 10.43 -1.90
N TRP A 66 15.66 11.52 -1.36
CA TRP A 66 14.73 12.43 -2.03
C TRP A 66 15.41 13.65 -2.67
N LYS A 67 16.74 13.68 -2.73
CA LYS A 67 17.53 14.77 -3.29
C LYS A 67 18.40 14.27 -4.45
N TYR A 68 18.90 15.20 -5.25
CA TYR A 68 19.93 14.88 -6.27
C TYR A 68 21.18 14.28 -5.59
N PRO A 69 21.84 13.26 -6.16
CA PRO A 69 21.66 12.68 -7.50
C PRO A 69 20.76 11.43 -7.55
N TYR A 70 19.95 11.15 -6.53
CA TYR A 70 19.17 9.91 -6.51
C TYR A 70 18.06 9.90 -7.58
N GLY A 71 17.86 8.73 -8.17
CA GLY A 71 16.84 8.49 -9.19
C GLY A 71 17.08 9.11 -10.56
N ILE A 72 18.28 9.63 -10.88
CA ILE A 72 18.58 10.26 -12.18
C ILE A 72 18.49 9.28 -13.37
N THR A 73 18.90 8.02 -13.19
CA THR A 73 18.84 6.97 -14.20
C THR A 73 17.43 6.37 -14.26
N PHE A 74 16.80 6.17 -13.09
CA PHE A 74 15.40 5.76 -12.98
C PHE A 74 14.86 6.21 -11.61
N PRO A 75 13.69 6.88 -11.54
CA PRO A 75 12.75 7.20 -12.61
C PRO A 75 13.00 8.56 -13.32
N GLY A 76 14.22 9.09 -13.28
CA GLY A 76 14.57 10.43 -13.79
C GLY A 76 14.42 11.57 -12.77
N LYS A 77 14.06 11.25 -11.53
CA LYS A 77 13.95 12.19 -10.40
C LYS A 77 14.07 11.45 -9.06
N PRO A 78 14.43 12.13 -7.97
CA PRO A 78 14.47 11.51 -6.66
C PRO A 78 13.10 10.95 -6.26
N ALA A 79 13.08 9.65 -5.93
CA ALA A 79 11.89 8.89 -5.60
C ALA A 79 12.03 8.12 -4.28
N GLY A 80 12.96 8.55 -3.41
CA GLY A 80 13.17 7.97 -2.09
C GLY A 80 14.02 6.69 -2.07
N ARG A 81 14.50 6.23 -3.24
CA ARG A 81 15.46 5.14 -3.39
C ARG A 81 16.88 5.63 -3.11
N TYR A 82 17.66 4.86 -2.36
CA TYR A 82 19.09 5.12 -2.15
C TYR A 82 19.93 4.58 -3.33
N SER A 83 19.51 4.92 -4.55
CA SER A 83 20.15 4.55 -5.81
C SER A 83 19.95 5.66 -6.85
N ASP A 84 20.83 5.76 -7.84
CA ASP A 84 20.59 6.60 -9.02
C ASP A 84 19.49 6.00 -9.92
N GLY A 85 19.16 4.73 -9.72
CA GLY A 85 18.16 3.99 -10.48
C GLY A 85 17.27 3.10 -9.60
N ARG A 86 17.01 1.90 -10.12
CA ARG A 86 16.29 0.85 -9.39
C ARG A 86 17.10 0.32 -8.22
N VAL A 87 16.41 -0.15 -7.20
CA VAL A 87 16.98 -0.97 -6.12
C VAL A 87 16.71 -2.45 -6.41
N LEU A 88 17.40 -3.38 -5.73
CA LEU A 88 17.35 -4.82 -6.03
C LEU A 88 15.92 -5.37 -6.08
N THR A 89 15.05 -4.87 -5.22
CA THR A 89 13.66 -5.31 -5.09
C THR A 89 12.79 -4.93 -6.28
N ASP A 90 13.12 -3.85 -7.02
CA ASP A 90 12.40 -3.47 -8.24
C ASP A 90 12.56 -4.54 -9.36
N PHE A 91 13.59 -5.39 -9.29
CA PHE A 91 13.84 -6.47 -10.26
C PHE A 91 13.15 -7.79 -9.91
N LEU A 92 12.68 -7.94 -8.67
CA LEU A 92 12.02 -9.16 -8.19
C LEU A 92 10.49 -9.12 -8.35
N ASP A 93 9.93 -7.93 -8.60
CA ASP A 93 8.48 -7.69 -8.74
C ASP A 93 7.96 -7.86 -10.20
N HIS A 94 8.72 -8.50 -11.10
CA HIS A 94 8.34 -8.72 -12.51
C HIS A 94 8.05 -10.20 -12.81
#